data_AF-W4J7J2-F1
#
_entry.id   AF-W4J7J2-F1
#
_cell.length_a   1.000
_cell.length_b   1.000
_cell.length_c   1.000
_cell.angle_alpha   90.00
_cell.angle_beta   90.00
_cell.angle_gamma   90.00
#
_symmetry.space_group_name_H-M   'P 1'
#
loop_
_entity.id
_entity.type
_entity.pdbx_description
1 polymer ?
#
loop_
_entity_poly.entity_id
_entity_poly.type
_entity_poly.pdbx_seq_one_letter_code
_entity_poly.pdbx_strand_id
1 'polypeptide(L)'
;MKVHYINILLFSLPLNILEHNPWNHYMKPHTYTNRSLCECELYELANYDNDPQMKEVMQDFDRQTSQRFEEYNERMMKNRQKCKEQCDKEIQKIILKDKLEKQMAQQFSTLHTDIQSDAIPTCICEKSLADKVEKGCLRCAQNLGGIVVPSSGVLGGIGEFGLSVWKPAALEAAKKAAIAEGLAAGEAAGNAKGMEIVIHFLEKLHIDKLVPDICKNVSSKGDYTHVINFVEIIIKKRQTMCGAGVKTLGTDMCTQININLGTLKPDGISPGLPDNLAVPKMIKELVGEATQAADAVAKNIGKDVAASITKEKTSEIAATYASWETTIIAAVVAIVVIVLIMVIIYLILRYLRKKKMKKKLQYIKLLKE
;
A
#
# COMPACT_ATOMS: atom_id res chain seq x y z
N MET A 1 30.55 -13.31 -16.18
CA MET A 1 31.03 -13.07 -17.56
C MET A 1 29.83 -13.13 -18.50
N LYS A 2 29.22 -11.98 -18.77
CA LYS A 2 28.35 -11.63 -19.91
C LYS A 2 28.09 -10.14 -19.78
N VAL A 3 28.66 -9.39 -20.72
CA VAL A 3 28.84 -7.93 -20.69
C VAL A 3 27.70 -7.32 -21.48
N HIS A 4 26.78 -6.62 -20.80
CA HIS A 4 25.86 -5.66 -21.42
C HIS A 4 25.71 -4.46 -20.47
N TYR A 5 26.73 -3.61 -20.45
CA TYR A 5 26.65 -2.28 -19.88
C TYR A 5 27.35 -1.29 -20.82
N ILE A 6 26.88 -1.28 -22.06
CA ILE A 6 27.18 -0.25 -23.05
C ILE A 6 25.82 0.13 -23.63
N ASN A 7 25.09 1.05 -22.99
CA ASN A 7 23.98 1.75 -23.66
C ASN A 7 23.44 3.03 -23.00
N ILE A 8 24.22 3.74 -22.16
CA ILE A 8 23.81 5.09 -21.68
C ILE A 8 24.88 6.15 -22.04
N LEU A 9 25.69 5.88 -23.06
CA LEU A 9 26.65 6.82 -23.65
C LEU A 9 26.31 7.11 -25.13
N LEU A 10 25.03 7.19 -25.45
CA LEU A 10 24.56 7.77 -26.72
C LEU A 10 24.26 9.26 -26.53
N PHE A 11 25.30 10.07 -26.41
CA PHE A 11 25.22 11.52 -26.63
C PHE A 11 26.55 12.11 -27.14
N SER A 12 27.25 11.35 -27.99
CA SER A 12 28.40 11.86 -28.74
C SER A 12 28.13 11.85 -30.26
N LEU A 13 27.58 12.99 -30.72
CA LEU A 13 27.55 13.54 -32.09
C LEU A 13 26.76 12.77 -33.18
N PRO A 14 26.09 13.46 -34.15
CA PRO A 14 26.51 14.73 -34.75
C PRO A 14 25.38 15.76 -35.01
N LEU A 15 25.59 17.03 -34.67
CA LEU A 15 24.88 18.14 -35.33
C LEU A 15 25.88 19.18 -35.82
N ASN A 16 26.65 18.71 -36.79
CA ASN A 16 27.37 19.50 -37.78
C ASN A 16 26.38 20.12 -38.80
N ILE A 17 25.23 20.67 -38.34
CA ILE A 17 24.15 21.22 -39.18
C ILE A 17 23.99 22.74 -38.92
N LEU A 18 25.09 23.46 -38.72
CA LEU A 18 25.09 24.92 -38.74
C LEU A 18 26.06 25.49 -39.78
N GLU A 19 26.35 24.72 -40.82
CA GLU A 19 27.10 25.21 -41.95
C GLU A 19 26.52 24.57 -43.22
N HIS A 20 26.10 25.44 -44.14
CA HIS A 20 25.60 25.15 -45.47
C HIS A 20 24.07 24.97 -45.63
N ASN A 21 23.43 26.08 -46.01
CA ASN A 21 22.31 26.02 -46.94
C ASN A 21 22.43 27.21 -47.93
N PRO A 22 22.63 26.96 -49.23
CA PRO A 22 22.63 28.00 -50.25
C PRO A 22 21.28 28.02 -50.96
N TRP A 23 20.34 28.91 -50.62
CA TRP A 23 19.26 29.24 -51.55
C TRP A 23 18.70 30.65 -51.31
N ASN A 24 18.85 31.47 -52.35
CA ASN A 24 18.15 32.73 -52.54
C ASN A 24 16.64 32.48 -52.59
N HIS A 25 15.88 33.15 -51.73
CA HIS A 25 14.52 33.55 -52.08
C HIS A 25 14.26 34.97 -51.56
N TYR A 26 13.91 35.82 -52.53
CA TYR A 26 13.47 37.20 -52.38
C TYR A 26 12.30 37.30 -51.40
N MET A 27 12.50 37.94 -50.24
CA MET A 27 11.41 38.42 -49.39
C MET A 27 11.73 39.83 -48.90
N LYS A 28 10.78 40.74 -49.15
CA LYS A 28 10.84 42.18 -48.85
C LYS A 28 10.93 42.44 -47.34
N PRO A 29 11.73 43.42 -46.87
CA PRO A 29 11.84 43.71 -45.45
C PRO A 29 10.63 44.52 -44.96
N HIS A 30 9.85 43.94 -44.05
CA HIS A 30 8.95 44.69 -43.18
C HIS A 30 9.71 45.07 -41.91
N THR A 31 9.85 46.37 -41.70
CA THR A 31 10.38 47.01 -40.50
C THR A 31 9.41 46.84 -39.33
N TYR A 32 9.85 46.13 -38.28
CA TYR A 32 9.29 46.27 -36.94
C TYR A 32 10.39 46.73 -36.00
N THR A 33 10.21 47.93 -35.45
CA THR A 33 11.13 48.60 -34.53
C THR A 33 11.05 47.98 -33.14
N ASN A 34 11.89 46.97 -32.88
CA ASN A 34 12.28 46.64 -31.51
C ASN A 34 13.65 47.28 -31.25
N ARG A 35 13.63 48.30 -30.37
CA ARG A 35 14.77 49.09 -29.90
C ARG A 35 15.77 48.18 -29.18
N SER A 36 16.71 47.59 -29.90
CA SER A 36 17.98 47.16 -29.33
C SER A 36 18.81 48.41 -29.05
N LEU A 37 19.29 48.55 -27.83
CA LEU A 37 20.31 49.54 -27.46
C LEU A 37 21.61 49.13 -28.15
N CYS A 38 21.79 49.62 -29.38
CA CYS A 38 23.06 49.61 -30.06
C CYS A 38 23.90 50.72 -29.44
N GLU A 39 25.05 50.36 -28.88
CA GLU A 39 26.08 51.31 -28.46
C GLU A 39 26.49 52.14 -29.70
N CYS A 40 26.00 53.37 -29.79
CA CYS A 40 26.53 54.37 -30.70
C CYS A 40 27.54 55.22 -29.94
N GLU A 41 28.82 54.93 -30.14
CA GLU A 41 29.93 55.83 -29.84
C GLU A 41 29.87 57.04 -30.79
N LEU A 42 29.01 58.03 -30.54
CA LEU A 42 29.11 59.37 -31.13
C LEU A 42 28.35 60.36 -30.25
N TYR A 43 28.95 60.84 -29.18
CA TYR A 43 28.71 62.20 -28.68
C TYR A 43 29.94 62.61 -27.88
N GLU A 44 30.65 63.62 -28.36
CA GLU A 44 31.54 64.41 -27.52
C GLU A 44 30.77 64.84 -26.27
N LEU A 45 31.40 64.72 -25.11
CA LEU A 45 30.89 65.16 -23.83
C LEU A 45 30.79 66.70 -23.88
N ALA A 46 29.70 67.23 -24.45
CA ALA A 46 29.39 68.64 -24.33
C ALA A 46 29.31 68.95 -22.83
N ASN A 47 30.04 69.99 -22.42
CA ASN A 47 30.21 70.41 -21.04
C ASN A 47 28.89 70.98 -20.50
N TYR A 48 27.93 70.08 -20.22
CA TYR A 48 26.58 70.40 -19.72
C TYR A 48 26.55 70.68 -18.21
N ASP A 49 27.68 70.56 -17.52
CA ASP A 49 27.78 70.80 -16.07
C ASP A 49 27.45 72.25 -15.66
N ASN A 50 27.46 73.19 -16.62
CA ASN A 50 27.27 74.62 -16.38
C ASN A 50 25.93 75.18 -16.93
N ASP A 51 25.07 74.35 -17.52
CA ASP A 51 23.74 74.80 -17.97
C ASP A 51 22.77 74.88 -16.77
N PRO A 52 22.19 76.05 -16.46
CA PRO A 52 21.29 76.23 -15.32
C PRO A 52 20.08 75.28 -15.33
N GLN A 53 19.54 74.98 -16.52
CA GLN A 53 18.37 74.12 -16.67
C GLN A 53 18.74 72.64 -16.48
N MET A 54 19.92 72.23 -16.96
CA MET A 54 20.41 70.86 -16.75
C MET A 54 20.71 70.59 -15.28
N LYS A 55 21.27 71.58 -14.58
CA LYS A 55 21.58 71.47 -13.14
C LYS A 55 20.34 71.33 -12.28
N GLU A 56 19.25 72.03 -12.64
CA GLU A 56 17.95 71.91 -11.96
C GLU A 56 17.32 70.53 -12.17
N VAL A 57 17.34 70.02 -13.40
CA VAL A 57 16.83 68.67 -13.72
C VAL A 57 17.65 67.60 -12.99
N MET A 58 18.97 67.71 -12.99
CA MET A 58 19.85 66.76 -12.31
C MET A 58 19.63 66.75 -10.78
N GLN A 59 19.43 67.91 -10.17
CA GLN A 59 19.08 68.01 -8.75
C GLN A 59 17.71 67.42 -8.43
N ASP A 60 16.71 67.58 -9.31
CA ASP A 60 15.40 66.96 -9.11
C ASP A 60 15.46 65.43 -9.26
N PHE A 61 16.22 64.93 -10.24
CA PHE A 61 16.48 63.50 -10.38
C PHE A 61 17.22 62.93 -9.17
N ASP A 62 18.26 63.60 -8.67
CA ASP A 62 19.00 63.17 -7.48
C ASP A 62 18.11 63.16 -6.23
N ARG A 63 17.24 64.17 -6.07
CA ARG A 63 16.26 64.24 -4.97
C ARG A 63 15.25 63.09 -5.04
N GLN A 64 14.64 62.86 -6.20
CA GLN A 64 13.68 61.77 -6.39
C GLN A 64 14.35 60.39 -6.23
N THR A 65 15.57 60.24 -6.72
CA THR A 65 16.33 58.99 -6.64
C THR A 65 16.74 58.70 -5.20
N SER A 66 17.18 59.72 -4.45
CA SER A 66 17.50 59.60 -3.02
C SER A 66 16.28 59.15 -2.21
N GLN A 67 15.11 59.75 -2.45
CA GLN A 67 13.87 59.38 -1.76
C GLN A 67 13.45 57.92 -2.04
N ARG A 68 13.59 57.46 -3.30
CA ARG A 68 13.32 56.05 -3.65
C ARG A 68 14.30 55.08 -2.99
N PHE A 69 15.57 55.47 -2.84
CA PHE A 69 16.56 54.64 -2.16
C PHE A 69 16.25 54.51 -0.67
N GLU A 70 15.78 55.58 -0.03
CA GLU A 70 15.36 55.56 1.36
C GLU A 70 14.12 54.67 1.56
N GLU A 71 13.09 54.81 0.72
CA GLU A 71 11.91 53.93 0.72
C GLU A 71 12.24 52.45 0.42
N TYR A 72 13.23 52.19 -0.45
CA TYR A 72 13.69 50.83 -0.72
C TYR A 72 14.44 50.26 0.49
N ASN A 73 15.30 51.04 1.13
CA ASN A 73 16.04 50.64 2.33
C ASN A 73 15.10 50.35 3.50
N GLU A 74 14.08 51.17 3.73
CA GLU A 74 13.06 50.93 4.76
C GLU A 74 12.29 49.62 4.50
N ARG A 75 11.86 49.38 3.26
CA ARG A 75 11.20 48.13 2.88
C ARG A 75 12.12 46.92 3.06
N MET A 76 13.39 47.05 2.68
CA MET A 76 14.38 46.00 2.84
C MET A 76 14.60 45.68 4.34
N MET A 77 14.73 46.71 5.18
CA MET A 77 14.92 46.56 6.62
C MET A 77 13.71 45.90 7.29
N LYS A 78 12.48 46.33 6.95
CA LYS A 78 11.25 45.73 7.45
C LYS A 78 11.13 44.25 7.08
N ASN A 79 11.47 43.89 5.84
CA ASN A 79 11.43 42.49 5.40
C ASN A 79 12.54 41.64 6.05
N ARG A 80 13.73 42.21 6.28
CA ARG A 80 14.80 41.55 7.05
C ARG A 80 14.39 41.30 8.49
N GLN A 81 13.71 42.25 9.12
CA GLN A 81 13.24 42.10 10.50
C GLN A 81 12.20 41.00 10.63
N LYS A 82 11.22 40.94 9.72
CA LYS A 82 10.24 39.84 9.66
C LYS A 82 10.90 38.47 9.48
N CYS A 83 11.91 38.37 8.62
CA CYS A 83 12.64 37.12 8.39
C CYS A 83 13.43 36.68 9.65
N LYS A 84 14.06 37.62 10.37
CA LYS A 84 14.72 37.34 11.66
C LYS A 84 13.74 36.83 12.70
N GLU A 85 12.61 37.52 12.88
CA GLU A 85 11.57 37.12 13.85
C GLU A 85 10.99 35.73 13.54
N GLN A 86 10.80 35.42 12.25
CA GLN A 86 10.32 34.11 11.82
C GLN A 86 11.37 33.01 12.05
N CYS A 87 12.64 33.28 11.76
CA CYS A 87 13.75 32.37 12.01
C CYS A 87 13.92 32.10 13.51
N ASP A 88 13.90 33.13 14.35
CA ASP A 88 13.99 33.00 15.81
C ASP A 88 12.83 32.17 16.38
N LYS A 89 11.62 32.35 15.85
CA LYS A 89 10.45 31.56 16.22
C LYS A 89 10.60 30.07 15.84
N GLU A 90 11.12 29.78 14.65
CA GLU A 90 11.37 28.40 14.21
C GLU A 90 12.50 27.75 15.01
N ILE A 91 13.57 28.48 15.31
CA ILE A 91 14.67 28.01 16.17
C ILE A 91 14.15 27.69 17.57
N GLN A 92 13.34 28.56 18.18
CA GLN A 92 12.71 28.29 19.49
C GLN A 92 11.84 27.03 19.46
N LYS A 93 11.11 26.79 18.36
CA LYS A 93 10.31 25.57 18.18
C LYS A 93 11.18 24.32 18.06
N ILE A 94 12.31 24.41 17.36
CA ILE A 94 13.28 23.30 17.22
C ILE A 94 13.93 22.99 18.58
N ILE A 95 14.35 24.01 19.34
CA ILE A 95 14.93 23.84 20.68
C ILE A 95 13.93 23.20 21.65
N LEU A 96 12.67 23.64 21.64
CA LEU A 96 11.61 23.03 22.45
C LEU A 96 11.38 21.56 22.07
N LYS A 97 11.39 21.24 20.77
CA LYS A 97 11.22 19.87 20.28
C LYS A 97 12.39 18.97 20.70
N ASP A 98 13.62 19.43 20.51
CA ASP A 98 14.84 18.71 20.92
C ASP A 98 14.89 18.48 22.44
N LYS A 99 14.42 19.46 23.23
CA LYS A 99 14.31 19.32 24.70
C LYS A 99 13.31 18.22 25.11
N LEU A 100 12.15 18.14 24.45
CA LEU A 100 11.17 17.08 24.70
C LEU A 100 11.67 15.71 24.26
N GLU A 101 12.30 15.62 23.08
CA GLU A 101 12.90 14.38 22.57
C GLU A 101 14.00 13.86 23.51
N LYS A 102 14.88 14.75 24.01
CA LYS A 102 15.88 14.40 25.03
C LYS A 102 15.28 13.96 26.36
N GLN A 103 14.24 14.63 26.85
CA GLN A 103 13.56 14.21 28.08
C GLN A 103 12.89 12.84 27.93
N MET A 104 12.26 12.57 26.79
CA MET A 104 11.69 11.25 26.50
C MET A 104 12.78 10.18 26.41
N ALA A 105 13.86 10.42 25.66
CA ALA A 105 14.97 9.48 25.55
C ALA A 105 15.61 9.17 26.92
N GLN A 106 15.75 10.18 27.77
CA GLN A 106 16.27 10.00 29.13
C GLN A 106 15.31 9.17 29.99
N GLN A 107 14.01 9.46 29.98
CA GLN A 107 13.01 8.65 30.71
C GLN A 107 12.97 7.19 30.23
N PHE A 108 13.05 6.96 28.92
CA PHE A 108 13.14 5.61 28.35
C PHE A 108 14.43 4.90 28.76
N SER A 109 15.57 5.59 28.83
CA SER A 109 16.83 5.00 29.29
C SER A 109 16.82 4.64 30.78
N THR A 110 16.22 5.47 31.64
CA THR A 110 16.04 5.14 33.07
C THR A 110 15.07 3.97 33.28
N LEU A 111 13.98 3.90 32.51
CA LEU A 111 13.09 2.73 32.55
C LEU A 111 13.81 1.45 32.08
N HIS A 112 14.78 1.56 31.18
CA HIS A 112 15.52 0.39 30.70
C HIS A 112 16.58 -0.09 31.70
N THR A 113 17.18 0.81 32.49
CA THR A 113 18.10 0.45 33.58
C THR A 113 17.40 -0.16 34.80
N ASP A 114 16.14 0.18 35.06
CA ASP A 114 15.34 -0.45 36.13
C ASP A 114 14.88 -1.88 35.77
N ILE A 115 15.07 -2.32 34.52
CA ILE A 115 14.66 -3.64 34.02
C ILE A 115 15.83 -4.65 33.96
N GLN A 116 17.08 -4.21 34.18
CA GLN A 116 18.24 -5.09 34.24
C GLN A 116 18.44 -5.65 35.66
N SER A 117 18.24 -6.97 35.79
CA SER A 117 18.80 -7.87 36.83
C SER A 117 18.46 -7.47 38.27
N ASP A 118 17.38 -7.94 38.90
CA ASP A 118 17.46 -9.18 39.71
C ASP A 118 16.09 -9.64 40.26
N ALA A 119 14.98 -9.27 39.62
CA ALA A 119 13.65 -9.68 40.06
C ALA A 119 12.85 -10.35 38.94
N ILE A 120 13.25 -11.57 38.57
CA ILE A 120 12.33 -12.53 37.92
C ILE A 120 11.78 -13.43 39.04
N PRO A 121 10.59 -13.15 39.61
CA PRO A 121 9.81 -14.19 40.23
C PRO A 121 9.11 -14.97 39.11
N THR A 122 9.42 -16.27 39.04
CA THR A 122 8.68 -17.26 38.25
C THR A 122 7.20 -17.22 38.63
N CYS A 123 6.34 -16.62 37.79
CA CYS A 123 4.88 -16.68 37.97
C CYS A 123 4.13 -16.68 36.62
N ILE A 124 3.67 -17.87 36.26
CA ILE A 124 2.33 -18.22 35.76
C ILE A 124 1.67 -17.16 34.85
N CYS A 125 1.61 -17.49 33.55
CA CYS A 125 0.81 -16.78 32.56
C CYS A 125 -0.68 -16.81 32.92
N GLU A 126 -1.18 -15.74 33.53
CA GLU A 126 -2.60 -15.47 33.65
C GLU A 126 -3.10 -14.70 32.40
N LYS A 127 -4.25 -15.13 31.89
CA LYS A 127 -4.88 -14.82 30.59
C LYS A 127 -5.13 -13.32 30.24
N SER A 128 -4.64 -12.33 30.99
CA SER A 128 -5.09 -10.93 30.83
C SER A 128 -4.34 -10.10 29.77
N LEU A 129 -3.19 -10.55 29.27
CA LEU A 129 -2.46 -9.84 28.21
C LEU A 129 -3.02 -10.09 26.80
N ALA A 130 -3.72 -11.21 26.58
CA ALA A 130 -4.41 -11.47 25.32
C ALA A 130 -5.60 -10.51 25.13
N ASP A 131 -6.40 -10.27 26.18
CA ASP A 131 -7.62 -9.44 26.11
C ASP A 131 -7.31 -7.93 25.90
N LYS A 132 -6.14 -7.45 26.35
CA LYS A 132 -5.70 -6.06 26.11
C LYS A 132 -5.11 -5.84 24.72
N VAL A 133 -4.40 -6.83 24.17
CA VAL A 133 -3.88 -6.77 22.79
C VAL A 133 -5.03 -6.89 21.77
N GLU A 134 -6.06 -7.66 22.09
CA GLU A 134 -7.25 -7.83 21.26
C GLU A 134 -8.10 -6.55 21.17
N LYS A 135 -8.28 -5.81 22.27
CA LYS A 135 -8.94 -4.48 22.27
C LYS A 135 -8.14 -3.38 21.57
N GLY A 136 -6.82 -3.44 21.57
CA GLY A 136 -5.96 -2.50 20.84
C GLY A 136 -6.00 -2.72 19.33
N CYS A 137 -6.03 -3.98 18.89
CA CYS A 137 -6.11 -4.36 17.48
C CYS A 137 -7.51 -4.13 16.89
N LEU A 138 -8.57 -4.38 17.67
CA LEU A 138 -9.96 -4.11 17.28
C LEU A 138 -10.23 -2.61 17.05
N ARG A 139 -9.59 -1.71 17.80
CA ARG A 139 -9.75 -0.25 17.57
C ARG A 139 -9.11 0.23 16.25
N CYS A 140 -8.11 -0.47 15.73
CA CYS A 140 -7.56 -0.18 14.40
C CYS A 140 -8.40 -0.80 13.27
N ALA A 141 -9.11 -1.90 13.53
CA ALA A 141 -10.02 -2.53 12.56
C ALA A 141 -11.41 -1.87 12.51
N GLN A 142 -11.91 -1.32 13.62
CA GLN A 142 -13.29 -0.84 13.74
C GLN A 142 -13.55 0.53 13.06
N ASN A 143 -12.52 1.21 12.53
CA ASN A 143 -12.68 2.34 11.61
C ASN A 143 -12.73 1.92 10.13
N LEU A 144 -12.75 0.63 9.82
CA LEU A 144 -12.93 0.08 8.46
C LEU A 144 -14.26 -0.68 8.35
N GLY A 145 -15.31 -0.07 8.92
CA GLY A 145 -16.67 -0.58 8.79
C GLY A 145 -17.25 -0.31 7.40
N GLY A 146 -17.36 -1.37 6.60
CA GLY A 146 -18.44 -1.53 5.64
C GLY A 146 -18.15 -1.14 4.19
N ILE A 147 -18.10 -2.18 3.35
CA ILE A 147 -18.43 -2.19 1.92
C ILE A 147 -17.42 -1.48 1.01
N VAL A 148 -16.67 -2.28 0.25
CA VAL A 148 -15.98 -1.91 -1.01
C VAL A 148 -15.13 -0.65 -0.93
N VAL A 149 -13.89 -0.76 -0.43
CA VAL A 149 -12.85 0.25 -0.70
C VAL A 149 -11.49 -0.43 -0.91
N PRO A 150 -10.81 -0.19 -2.04
CA PRO A 150 -9.45 -0.67 -2.26
C PRO A 150 -8.51 -0.01 -1.25
N SER A 151 -7.64 -0.81 -0.66
CA SER A 151 -6.66 -0.46 0.36
C SER A 151 -5.82 0.79 0.00
N SER A 152 -6.31 1.97 0.35
CA SER A 152 -5.59 3.26 0.30
C SER A 152 -5.23 3.78 1.69
N GLY A 153 -5.56 3.05 2.77
CA GLY A 153 -5.39 3.48 4.16
C GLY A 153 -3.99 3.31 4.78
N VAL A 154 -2.99 2.78 4.07
CA VAL A 154 -1.63 2.55 4.62
C VAL A 154 -0.60 3.57 4.10
N LEU A 155 -1.05 4.64 3.42
CA LEU A 155 -0.18 5.59 2.73
C LEU A 155 0.21 6.82 3.57
N GLY A 156 0.58 6.60 4.83
CA GLY A 156 1.01 7.64 5.75
C GLY A 156 2.53 7.68 5.95
N GLY A 157 3.25 8.35 5.03
CA GLY A 157 4.53 9.01 5.28
C GLY A 157 5.74 8.12 5.60
N ILE A 158 6.55 7.81 4.60
CA ILE A 158 7.86 7.19 4.83
C ILE A 158 8.87 7.65 3.77
N GLY A 159 9.95 8.28 4.24
CA GLY A 159 11.17 8.48 3.44
C GLY A 159 11.84 7.14 3.13
N GLU A 160 12.92 7.15 2.32
CA GLU A 160 13.59 5.95 1.76
C GLU A 160 13.78 4.77 2.73
N PHE A 161 14.07 5.01 4.01
CA PHE A 161 14.23 3.96 5.02
C PHE A 161 12.93 3.23 5.39
N GLY A 162 11.78 3.87 5.26
CA GLY A 162 10.51 3.27 5.60
C GLY A 162 9.86 2.51 4.45
N LEU A 163 10.24 2.81 3.21
CA LEU A 163 9.72 2.17 1.99
C LEU A 163 10.18 0.70 1.87
N SER A 164 11.42 0.43 2.25
CA SER A 164 12.01 -0.92 2.31
C SER A 164 11.44 -1.77 3.45
N VAL A 165 10.99 -1.14 4.55
CA VAL A 165 10.29 -1.78 5.68
C VAL A 165 8.81 -1.99 5.35
N TRP A 166 8.20 -1.10 4.57
CA TRP A 166 6.78 -1.17 4.20
C TRP A 166 6.45 -2.37 3.33
N LYS A 167 7.25 -2.63 2.28
CA LYS A 167 7.00 -3.73 1.34
C LYS A 167 6.84 -5.11 2.03
N PRO A 168 7.78 -5.57 2.89
CA PRO A 168 7.61 -6.83 3.59
C PRO A 168 6.44 -6.81 4.58
N ALA A 169 6.22 -5.70 5.30
CA ALA A 169 5.09 -5.57 6.23
C ALA A 169 3.73 -5.64 5.52
N ALA A 170 3.59 -4.98 4.37
CA ALA A 170 2.40 -5.01 3.53
C ALA A 170 2.14 -6.41 2.96
N LEU A 171 3.20 -7.12 2.54
CA LEU A 171 3.09 -8.49 2.06
C LEU A 171 2.65 -9.46 3.15
N GLU A 172 3.17 -9.34 4.37
CA GLU A 172 2.75 -10.18 5.50
C GLU A 172 1.30 -9.91 5.90
N ALA A 173 0.87 -8.64 5.91
CA ALA A 173 -0.52 -8.29 6.14
C ALA A 173 -1.45 -8.87 5.05
N ALA A 174 -1.06 -8.74 3.78
CA ALA A 174 -1.82 -9.28 2.65
C ALA A 174 -1.94 -10.81 2.70
N LYS A 175 -0.86 -11.53 3.03
CA LYS A 175 -0.91 -13.00 3.21
C LYS A 175 -1.87 -13.41 4.32
N LYS A 176 -1.85 -12.72 5.46
CA LYS A 176 -2.77 -13.02 6.58
C LYS A 176 -4.23 -12.83 6.16
N ALA A 177 -4.54 -11.74 5.46
CA ALA A 177 -5.88 -11.50 4.93
C ALA A 177 -6.27 -12.57 3.90
N ALA A 178 -5.39 -12.91 2.97
CA ALA A 178 -5.62 -13.94 1.96
C ALA A 178 -5.87 -15.33 2.57
N ILE A 179 -5.15 -15.69 3.64
CA ILE A 179 -5.39 -16.95 4.37
C ILE A 179 -6.75 -16.92 5.05
N ALA A 180 -7.13 -15.82 5.69
CA ALA A 180 -8.43 -15.70 6.35
C ALA A 180 -9.59 -15.80 5.35
N GLU A 181 -9.51 -15.11 4.21
CA GLU A 181 -10.49 -15.19 3.13
C GLU A 181 -10.52 -16.58 2.48
N GLY A 182 -9.35 -17.18 2.26
CA GLY A 182 -9.24 -18.55 1.77
C GLY A 182 -9.88 -19.57 2.71
N LEU A 183 -9.66 -19.47 4.01
CA LEU A 183 -10.29 -20.35 4.99
C LEU A 183 -11.82 -20.21 4.97
N ALA A 184 -12.34 -18.99 4.95
CA ALA A 184 -13.79 -18.75 4.90
C ALA A 184 -14.43 -19.30 3.61
N ALA A 185 -13.80 -19.08 2.45
CA ALA A 185 -14.26 -19.61 1.18
C ALA A 185 -14.16 -21.15 1.12
N GLY A 186 -13.08 -21.71 1.69
CA GLY A 186 -12.88 -23.14 1.83
C GLY A 186 -13.96 -23.79 2.68
N GLU A 187 -14.25 -23.25 3.87
CA GLU A 187 -15.28 -23.76 4.77
C GLU A 187 -16.67 -23.75 4.10
N ALA A 188 -17.03 -22.64 3.44
CA ALA A 188 -18.30 -22.53 2.72
C ALA A 188 -18.42 -23.59 1.60
N ALA A 189 -17.36 -23.78 0.80
CA ALA A 189 -17.34 -24.78 -0.27
C ALA A 189 -17.33 -26.22 0.27
N GLY A 190 -16.59 -26.47 1.35
CA GLY A 190 -16.55 -27.76 2.03
C GLY A 190 -17.92 -28.14 2.58
N ASN A 191 -18.60 -27.23 3.29
CA ASN A 191 -19.95 -27.44 3.80
C ASN A 191 -20.96 -27.69 2.68
N ALA A 192 -20.87 -26.96 1.57
CA ALA A 192 -21.71 -27.21 0.40
C ALA A 192 -21.49 -28.62 -0.18
N LYS A 193 -20.24 -29.09 -0.26
CA LYS A 193 -19.93 -30.46 -0.73
C LYS A 193 -20.42 -31.53 0.24
N GLY A 194 -20.19 -31.34 1.54
CA GLY A 194 -20.69 -32.25 2.58
C GLY A 194 -22.21 -32.38 2.53
N MET A 195 -22.91 -31.26 2.33
CA MET A 195 -24.37 -31.23 2.18
C MET A 195 -24.84 -32.01 0.93
N GLU A 196 -24.19 -31.80 -0.22
CA GLU A 196 -24.50 -32.54 -1.45
C GLU A 196 -24.38 -34.06 -1.24
N ILE A 197 -23.32 -34.52 -0.57
CA ILE A 197 -23.09 -35.93 -0.26
C ILE A 197 -24.18 -36.47 0.67
N VAL A 198 -24.49 -35.76 1.75
CA VAL A 198 -25.54 -36.16 2.69
C VAL A 198 -26.88 -36.30 1.98
N ILE A 199 -27.28 -35.33 1.16
CA ILE A 199 -28.55 -35.38 0.41
C ILE A 199 -28.55 -36.59 -0.54
N HIS A 200 -27.48 -36.76 -1.32
CA HIS A 200 -27.39 -37.86 -2.29
C HIS A 200 -27.49 -39.24 -1.60
N PHE A 201 -26.86 -39.40 -0.44
CA PHE A 201 -26.96 -40.63 0.34
C PHE A 201 -28.35 -40.84 0.95
N LEU A 202 -28.99 -39.81 1.48
CA LEU A 202 -30.35 -39.92 2.03
C LEU A 202 -31.35 -40.37 0.95
N GLU A 203 -31.21 -39.88 -0.28
CA GLU A 203 -32.02 -40.30 -1.43
C GLU A 203 -31.71 -41.74 -1.86
N LYS A 204 -30.42 -42.10 -1.94
CA LYS A 204 -29.98 -43.45 -2.32
C LYS A 204 -30.46 -44.52 -1.33
N LEU A 205 -30.54 -44.16 -0.05
CA LEU A 205 -31.04 -45.05 1.00
C LEU A 205 -32.58 -45.01 1.13
N HIS A 206 -33.27 -44.23 0.30
CA HIS A 206 -34.72 -44.01 0.34
C HIS A 206 -35.24 -43.47 1.68
N ILE A 207 -34.40 -42.73 2.40
CA ILE A 207 -34.77 -42.11 3.68
C ILE A 207 -35.68 -40.91 3.42
N ASP A 208 -35.59 -40.26 2.26
CA ASP A 208 -36.54 -39.24 1.77
C ASP A 208 -37.98 -39.76 1.74
N LYS A 209 -38.17 -41.07 1.48
CA LYS A 209 -39.49 -41.72 1.50
C LYS A 209 -40.00 -41.98 2.91
N LEU A 210 -39.11 -42.22 3.87
CA LEU A 210 -39.44 -42.42 5.29
C LEU A 210 -39.79 -41.10 5.99
N VAL A 211 -38.98 -40.08 5.73
CA VAL A 211 -39.10 -38.76 6.32
C VAL A 211 -39.22 -37.76 5.18
N PRO A 212 -40.45 -37.46 4.73
CA PRO A 212 -40.67 -36.39 3.77
C PRO A 212 -40.00 -35.10 4.24
N ASP A 213 -39.43 -34.36 3.29
CA ASP A 213 -38.71 -33.10 3.53
C ASP A 213 -37.42 -33.19 4.38
N ILE A 214 -36.89 -34.38 4.68
CA ILE A 214 -35.63 -34.51 5.44
C ILE A 214 -34.48 -33.78 4.75
N CYS A 215 -34.34 -33.91 3.42
CA CYS A 215 -33.30 -33.23 2.66
C CYS A 215 -33.41 -31.71 2.83
N LYS A 216 -34.62 -31.15 2.73
CA LYS A 216 -34.88 -29.72 2.91
C LYS A 216 -34.57 -29.25 4.34
N ASN A 217 -34.94 -30.05 5.34
CA ASN A 217 -34.70 -29.72 6.74
C ASN A 217 -33.21 -29.70 7.07
N VAL A 218 -32.44 -30.68 6.56
CA VAL A 218 -30.99 -30.73 6.72
C VAL A 218 -30.34 -29.53 6.00
N SER A 219 -30.72 -29.25 4.76
CA SER A 219 -30.19 -28.09 4.02
C SER A 219 -30.51 -26.75 4.67
N SER A 220 -31.68 -26.60 5.29
CA SER A 220 -32.10 -25.34 5.93
C SER A 220 -31.23 -24.91 7.11
N LYS A 221 -30.45 -25.85 7.67
CA LYS A 221 -29.57 -25.61 8.83
C LYS A 221 -28.17 -25.16 8.44
N GLY A 222 -27.78 -25.30 7.17
CA GLY A 222 -26.48 -24.84 6.67
C GLY A 222 -25.27 -25.69 7.09
N ASP A 223 -25.47 -26.69 7.95
CA ASP A 223 -24.44 -27.65 8.38
C ASP A 223 -24.96 -29.08 8.16
N TYR A 224 -24.19 -29.87 7.41
CA TYR A 224 -24.54 -31.25 7.05
C TYR A 224 -24.44 -32.20 8.25
N THR A 225 -23.69 -31.87 9.31
CA THR A 225 -23.57 -32.70 10.52
C THR A 225 -24.88 -32.79 11.31
N HIS A 226 -25.79 -31.84 11.09
CA HIS A 226 -27.13 -31.85 11.70
C HIS A 226 -27.99 -33.06 11.31
N VAL A 227 -27.60 -33.83 10.29
CA VAL A 227 -28.25 -35.11 9.96
C VAL A 227 -28.29 -36.09 11.14
N ILE A 228 -27.34 -36.01 12.09
CA ILE A 228 -27.30 -36.82 13.31
C ILE A 228 -28.57 -36.63 14.16
N ASN A 229 -29.14 -35.42 14.17
CA ASN A 229 -30.34 -35.12 14.95
C ASN A 229 -31.60 -35.79 14.40
N PHE A 230 -31.54 -36.36 13.19
CA PHE A 230 -32.67 -37.06 12.58
C PHE A 230 -32.72 -38.55 12.90
N VAL A 231 -31.73 -39.10 13.60
CA VAL A 231 -31.66 -40.53 13.98
C VAL A 231 -32.96 -41.03 14.60
N GLU A 232 -33.44 -40.35 15.65
CA GLU A 232 -34.66 -40.75 16.37
C GLU A 232 -35.91 -40.64 15.49
N ILE A 233 -35.98 -39.60 14.67
CA ILE A 233 -37.09 -39.36 13.73
C ILE A 233 -37.14 -40.48 12.69
N ILE A 234 -35.98 -40.87 12.15
CA ILE A 234 -35.86 -41.95 11.15
C ILE A 234 -36.30 -43.28 11.76
N ILE A 235 -35.84 -43.61 12.97
CA ILE A 235 -36.24 -44.85 13.66
C ILE A 235 -37.76 -44.88 13.87
N LYS A 236 -38.33 -43.79 14.40
CA LYS A 236 -39.77 -43.70 14.66
C LYS A 236 -40.59 -43.81 13.38
N LYS A 237 -40.20 -43.08 12.32
CA LYS A 237 -40.90 -43.12 11.03
C LYS A 237 -40.80 -44.47 10.36
N ARG A 238 -39.63 -45.13 10.42
CA ARG A 238 -39.48 -46.50 9.93
C ARG A 238 -40.39 -47.48 10.66
N GLN A 239 -40.48 -47.42 11.98
CA GLN A 239 -41.42 -48.28 12.73
C GLN A 239 -42.87 -48.06 12.31
N THR A 240 -43.27 -46.82 12.05
CA THR A 240 -44.64 -46.52 11.58
C THR A 240 -44.90 -46.95 10.14
N MET A 241 -43.92 -46.81 9.25
CA MET A 241 -44.10 -47.03 7.80
C MET A 241 -43.83 -48.47 7.36
N CYS A 242 -42.91 -49.15 8.06
CA CYS A 242 -42.38 -50.47 7.72
C CYS A 242 -42.49 -51.50 8.86
N GLY A 243 -43.13 -51.15 9.98
CA GLY A 243 -43.32 -52.05 11.12
C GLY A 243 -44.31 -53.20 10.88
N ALA A 244 -44.57 -53.97 11.93
CA ALA A 244 -45.40 -55.19 11.89
C ALA A 244 -46.92 -54.94 11.69
N GLY A 245 -47.36 -53.69 11.65
CA GLY A 245 -48.76 -53.29 11.41
C GLY A 245 -49.07 -53.01 9.93
N VAL A 246 -50.13 -52.25 9.65
CA VAL A 246 -50.45 -51.79 8.27
C VAL A 246 -49.29 -50.96 7.74
N LYS A 247 -48.54 -51.51 6.78
CA LYS A 247 -47.42 -50.83 6.15
C LYS A 247 -47.96 -49.72 5.25
N THR A 248 -47.62 -48.48 5.58
CA THR A 248 -47.96 -47.31 4.74
C THR A 248 -47.03 -47.19 3.55
N LEU A 249 -45.79 -47.69 3.66
CA LEU A 249 -44.90 -47.92 2.53
C LEU A 249 -45.09 -49.36 2.02
N GLY A 250 -45.05 -49.57 0.70
CA GLY A 250 -45.13 -50.92 0.13
C GLY A 250 -44.06 -51.86 0.67
N THR A 251 -44.37 -53.15 0.77
CA THR A 251 -43.46 -54.17 1.32
C THR A 251 -42.09 -54.16 0.64
N ASP A 252 -42.04 -54.03 -0.69
CA ASP A 252 -40.79 -54.02 -1.45
C ASP A 252 -39.90 -52.84 -1.10
N MET A 253 -40.48 -51.65 -0.93
CA MET A 253 -39.76 -50.44 -0.53
C MET A 253 -39.20 -50.57 0.89
N CYS A 254 -39.99 -51.12 1.81
CA CYS A 254 -39.53 -51.39 3.17
C CYS A 254 -38.39 -52.43 3.20
N THR A 255 -38.45 -53.45 2.36
CA THR A 255 -37.37 -54.44 2.23
C THR A 255 -36.09 -53.77 1.72
N GLN A 256 -36.17 -52.92 0.69
CA GLN A 256 -35.01 -52.18 0.18
C GLN A 256 -34.39 -51.25 1.23
N ILE A 257 -35.21 -50.46 1.92
CA ILE A 257 -34.77 -49.58 3.01
C ILE A 257 -34.08 -50.38 4.11
N ASN A 258 -34.63 -51.53 4.50
CA ASN A 258 -34.06 -52.37 5.55
C ASN A 258 -32.71 -52.99 5.14
N ILE A 259 -32.57 -53.41 3.88
CA ILE A 259 -31.30 -53.89 3.34
C ILE A 259 -30.26 -52.75 3.33
N ASN A 260 -30.66 -51.58 2.82
CA ASN A 260 -29.81 -50.39 2.74
C ASN A 260 -29.34 -49.88 4.12
N LEU A 261 -30.19 -49.99 5.14
CA LEU A 261 -29.85 -49.64 6.52
C LEU A 261 -29.07 -50.74 7.26
N GLY A 262 -28.94 -51.94 6.68
CA GLY A 262 -28.30 -53.08 7.31
C GLY A 262 -29.11 -53.74 8.42
N THR A 263 -30.43 -53.49 8.48
CA THR A 263 -31.36 -54.18 9.40
C THR A 263 -31.90 -55.48 8.80
N LEU A 264 -31.77 -55.68 7.49
CA LEU A 264 -31.89 -56.97 6.81
C LEU A 264 -30.61 -57.26 6.03
N LYS A 265 -30.24 -58.53 5.91
CA LYS A 265 -29.12 -58.94 5.05
C LYS A 265 -29.52 -58.85 3.57
N PRO A 266 -28.56 -58.92 2.62
CA PRO A 266 -28.85 -58.85 1.19
C PRO A 266 -29.80 -59.93 0.66
N ASP A 267 -30.02 -61.00 1.42
CA ASP A 267 -31.01 -62.03 1.12
C ASP A 267 -32.47 -61.57 1.33
N GLY A 268 -32.68 -60.40 1.93
CA GLY A 268 -33.99 -59.79 2.18
C GLY A 268 -34.81 -60.49 3.27
N ILE A 269 -34.25 -61.50 3.94
CA ILE A 269 -34.98 -62.39 4.87
C ILE A 269 -34.27 -62.44 6.22
N SER A 270 -32.94 -62.54 6.23
CA SER A 270 -32.20 -62.68 7.48
C SER A 270 -32.13 -61.34 8.23
N PRO A 271 -32.40 -61.32 9.54
CA PRO A 271 -32.22 -60.14 10.37
C PRO A 271 -30.77 -59.67 10.39
N GLY A 272 -30.58 -58.36 10.28
CA GLY A 272 -29.30 -57.66 10.44
C GLY A 272 -29.17 -57.03 11.83
N LEU A 273 -28.60 -55.82 11.89
CA LEU A 273 -28.50 -55.06 13.13
C LEU A 273 -29.88 -54.55 13.58
N PRO A 274 -30.13 -54.41 14.89
CA PRO A 274 -31.33 -53.75 15.37
C PRO A 274 -31.32 -52.26 14.99
N ASP A 275 -32.52 -51.72 14.85
CA ASP A 275 -32.82 -50.35 14.46
C ASP A 275 -32.02 -49.27 15.17
N ASN A 276 -31.85 -49.43 16.49
CA ASN A 276 -31.15 -48.51 17.38
C ASN A 276 -29.62 -48.54 17.25
N LEU A 277 -29.06 -49.51 16.51
CA LEU A 277 -27.63 -49.61 16.21
C LEU A 277 -27.36 -49.34 14.73
N ALA A 278 -28.22 -49.85 13.85
CA ALA A 278 -28.09 -49.70 12.39
C ALA A 278 -28.17 -48.24 11.95
N VAL A 279 -29.21 -47.50 12.37
CA VAL A 279 -29.45 -46.12 11.93
C VAL A 279 -28.36 -45.15 12.43
N PRO A 280 -27.97 -45.17 13.72
CA PRO A 280 -26.88 -44.32 14.18
C PRO A 280 -25.54 -44.66 13.52
N LYS A 281 -25.26 -45.94 13.29
CA LYS A 281 -24.02 -46.37 12.63
C LYS A 281 -23.95 -45.85 11.20
N MET A 282 -25.01 -46.03 10.41
CA MET A 282 -25.08 -45.53 9.03
C MET A 282 -24.91 -44.00 8.99
N ILE A 283 -25.63 -43.25 9.83
CA ILE A 283 -25.52 -41.79 9.85
C ILE A 283 -24.13 -41.33 10.26
N LYS A 284 -23.49 -42.03 11.20
CA LYS A 284 -22.10 -41.75 11.61
C LYS A 284 -21.11 -42.01 10.47
N GLU A 285 -21.27 -43.11 9.75
CA GLU A 285 -20.44 -43.43 8.57
C GLU A 285 -20.64 -42.37 7.47
N LEU A 286 -21.89 -41.99 7.20
CA LEU A 286 -22.25 -40.93 6.26
C LEU A 286 -21.61 -39.59 6.61
N VAL A 287 -21.73 -39.16 7.87
CA VAL A 287 -21.09 -37.91 8.33
C VAL A 287 -19.58 -38.01 8.20
N GLY A 288 -18.98 -39.17 8.50
CA GLY A 288 -17.56 -39.39 8.31
C GLY A 288 -17.10 -39.23 6.86
N GLU A 289 -17.82 -39.82 5.90
CA GLU A 289 -17.54 -39.67 4.47
C GLU A 289 -17.75 -38.23 3.97
N ALA A 290 -18.85 -37.60 4.39
CA ALA A 290 -19.16 -36.22 4.07
C ALA A 290 -18.10 -35.26 4.61
N THR A 291 -17.62 -35.47 5.85
CA THR A 291 -16.55 -34.67 6.46
C THR A 291 -15.23 -34.85 5.73
N GLN A 292 -14.83 -36.07 5.37
CA GLN A 292 -13.59 -36.28 4.60
C GLN A 292 -13.63 -35.55 3.25
N ALA A 293 -14.76 -35.61 2.55
CA ALA A 293 -14.92 -34.90 1.28
C ALA A 293 -14.99 -33.38 1.47
N ALA A 294 -15.69 -32.90 2.51
CA ALA A 294 -15.78 -31.48 2.86
C ALA A 294 -14.39 -30.91 3.19
N ASP A 295 -13.59 -31.60 4.00
CA ASP A 295 -12.24 -31.18 4.37
C ASP A 295 -11.30 -31.14 3.15
N ALA A 296 -11.41 -32.11 2.25
CA ALA A 296 -10.63 -32.14 1.02
C ALA A 296 -10.96 -30.94 0.11
N VAL A 297 -12.25 -30.64 -0.07
CA VAL A 297 -12.70 -29.48 -0.86
C VAL A 297 -12.31 -28.18 -0.17
N ALA A 298 -12.53 -28.06 1.14
CA ALA A 298 -12.19 -26.86 1.90
C ALA A 298 -10.70 -26.52 1.82
N LYS A 299 -9.84 -27.54 1.94
CA LYS A 299 -8.39 -27.38 1.81
C LYS A 299 -7.98 -26.93 0.41
N ASN A 300 -8.55 -27.53 -0.63
CA ASN A 300 -8.19 -27.19 -2.02
C ASN A 300 -8.66 -25.78 -2.39
N ILE A 301 -9.96 -25.50 -2.19
CA ILE A 301 -10.54 -24.18 -2.48
C ILE A 301 -9.89 -23.10 -1.63
N GLY A 302 -9.68 -23.34 -0.33
CA GLY A 302 -9.06 -22.36 0.53
C GLY A 302 -7.62 -22.04 0.15
N LYS A 303 -6.86 -23.06 -0.29
CA LYS A 303 -5.51 -22.85 -0.83
C LYS A 303 -5.51 -22.06 -2.13
N ASP A 304 -6.43 -22.38 -3.05
CA ASP A 304 -6.51 -21.73 -4.36
C ASP A 304 -6.95 -20.26 -4.23
N VAL A 305 -7.97 -19.99 -3.41
CA VAL A 305 -8.43 -18.64 -3.10
C VAL A 305 -7.32 -17.83 -2.43
N ALA A 306 -6.67 -18.37 -1.39
CA ALA A 306 -5.56 -17.69 -0.73
C ALA A 306 -4.39 -17.41 -1.70
N ALA A 307 -4.07 -18.36 -2.58
CA ALA A 307 -3.02 -18.17 -3.58
C ALA A 307 -3.38 -17.08 -4.60
N SER A 308 -4.65 -17.04 -5.06
CA SER A 308 -5.13 -16.03 -6.00
C SER A 308 -5.06 -14.62 -5.42
N ILE A 309 -5.58 -14.43 -4.19
CA ILE A 309 -5.56 -13.15 -3.48
C ILE A 309 -4.11 -12.72 -3.19
N THR A 310 -3.26 -13.66 -2.74
CA THR A 310 -1.85 -13.36 -2.49
C THR A 310 -1.15 -12.89 -3.76
N LYS A 311 -1.42 -13.51 -4.91
CA LYS A 311 -0.86 -13.12 -6.21
C LYS A 311 -1.34 -11.74 -6.64
N GLU A 312 -2.63 -11.45 -6.49
CA GLU A 312 -3.20 -10.15 -6.80
C GLU A 312 -2.59 -9.05 -5.92
N LYS A 313 -2.62 -9.24 -4.60
CA LYS A 313 -2.09 -8.26 -3.63
C LYS A 313 -0.59 -8.05 -3.75
N THR A 314 0.18 -9.11 -4.02
CA THR A 314 1.63 -8.96 -4.30
C THR A 314 1.89 -8.12 -5.54
N SER A 315 1.08 -8.25 -6.59
CA SER A 315 1.21 -7.44 -7.81
C SER A 315 0.88 -5.96 -7.56
N GLU A 316 -0.17 -5.67 -6.79
CA GLU A 316 -0.55 -4.30 -6.40
C GLU A 316 0.54 -3.64 -5.53
N ILE A 317 1.09 -4.38 -4.57
CA ILE A 317 2.17 -3.91 -3.69
C ILE A 317 3.45 -3.67 -4.51
N ALA A 318 3.74 -4.51 -5.50
CA ALA A 318 4.90 -4.32 -6.38
C ALA A 318 4.73 -3.10 -7.29
N ALA A 319 3.54 -2.88 -7.85
CA ALA A 319 3.23 -1.73 -8.70
C ALA A 319 3.32 -0.40 -7.92
N THR A 320 2.76 -0.37 -6.71
CA THR A 320 2.85 0.81 -5.83
C THR A 320 4.30 1.10 -5.42
N TYR A 321 5.07 0.08 -5.05
CA TYR A 321 6.50 0.21 -4.76
C TYR A 321 7.29 0.76 -5.96
N ALA A 322 7.07 0.24 -7.18
CA ALA A 322 7.74 0.71 -8.39
C ALA A 322 7.42 2.19 -8.70
N SER A 323 6.17 2.62 -8.46
CA SER A 323 5.79 4.02 -8.64
C SER A 323 6.57 4.97 -7.70
N TRP A 324 6.82 4.53 -6.47
CA TRP A 324 7.60 5.31 -5.51
C TRP A 324 9.09 5.33 -5.85
N GLU A 325 9.67 4.22 -6.28
CA GLU A 325 11.07 4.19 -6.73
C GLU A 325 11.31 5.16 -7.89
N THR A 326 10.42 5.16 -8.91
CA THR A 326 10.57 6.09 -10.04
C THR A 326 10.51 7.56 -9.61
N THR A 327 9.63 7.87 -8.66
CA THR A 327 9.49 9.23 -8.10
C THR A 327 10.75 9.65 -7.33
N ILE A 328 11.32 8.75 -6.52
CA ILE A 328 12.56 9.00 -5.77
C ILE A 328 13.73 9.21 -6.73
N ILE A 329 13.88 8.34 -7.74
CA ILE A 329 14.94 8.47 -8.75
C ILE A 329 14.83 9.80 -9.49
N ALA A 330 13.62 10.20 -9.90
CA ALA A 330 13.40 11.48 -10.58
C ALA A 330 13.81 12.67 -9.70
N ALA A 331 13.48 12.64 -8.40
CA ALA A 331 13.89 13.68 -7.45
C ALA A 331 15.42 13.74 -7.28
N VAL A 332 16.10 12.59 -7.17
CA VAL A 332 17.57 12.52 -7.06
C VAL A 332 18.24 13.08 -8.33
N VAL A 333 17.75 12.70 -9.52
CA VAL A 333 18.27 13.22 -10.80
C VAL A 333 18.11 14.74 -10.87
N ALA A 334 16.95 15.27 -10.47
CA ALA A 334 16.73 16.72 -10.44
C ALA A 334 17.71 17.46 -9.53
N ILE A 335 17.98 16.93 -8.33
CA ILE A 335 18.96 17.49 -7.39
C ILE A 335 20.37 17.49 -8.01
N VAL A 336 20.78 16.39 -8.65
CA VAL A 336 22.10 16.28 -9.30
C VAL A 336 22.26 17.32 -10.41
N VAL A 337 21.23 17.54 -11.24
CA VAL A 337 21.27 18.56 -12.31
C VAL A 337 21.43 19.97 -11.72
N ILE A 338 20.70 20.30 -10.65
CA ILE A 338 20.82 21.61 -9.99
C ILE A 338 22.24 21.81 -9.44
N VAL A 339 22.82 20.78 -8.79
CA VAL A 339 24.19 20.84 -8.26
C VAL A 339 25.21 21.03 -9.40
N LEU A 340 25.05 20.32 -10.52
CA LEU A 340 25.93 20.48 -11.69
C LEU A 340 25.88 21.91 -12.26
N ILE A 341 24.70 22.51 -12.39
CA ILE A 341 24.53 23.90 -12.84
C ILE A 341 25.25 24.86 -11.87
N MET A 342 25.05 24.68 -10.56
CA MET A 342 25.72 25.50 -9.54
C MET A 342 27.25 25.39 -9.62
N VAL A 343 27.79 24.20 -9.87
CA VAL A 343 29.24 23.98 -10.06
C VAL A 343 29.75 24.67 -11.33
N ILE A 344 29.02 24.59 -12.44
CA ILE A 344 29.39 25.27 -13.69
C ILE A 344 29.43 26.79 -13.49
N ILE A 345 28.37 27.36 -12.90
CA ILE A 345 28.30 28.80 -12.59
C ILE A 345 29.45 29.21 -11.67
N TYR A 346 29.73 28.42 -10.62
CA TYR A 346 30.84 28.65 -9.71
C TYR A 346 32.19 28.65 -10.44
N LEU A 347 32.43 27.69 -11.35
CA LEU A 347 33.68 27.62 -12.13
C LEU A 347 33.84 28.84 -13.05
N ILE A 348 32.77 29.28 -13.71
CA ILE A 348 32.77 30.49 -14.55
C ILE A 348 33.10 31.73 -13.70
N LEU A 349 32.40 31.92 -12.57
CA LEU A 349 32.64 33.05 -11.66
C LEU A 349 34.07 33.03 -11.09
N ARG A 350 34.58 31.86 -10.73
CA ARG A 350 35.96 31.68 -10.25
C ARG A 350 36.98 32.02 -11.33
N TYR A 351 36.74 31.58 -12.57
CA TYR A 351 37.58 31.91 -13.72
C TYR A 351 37.62 33.42 -13.97
N LEU A 352 36.46 34.08 -13.98
CA LEU A 352 36.35 35.53 -14.14
C LEU A 352 37.07 36.31 -13.02
N ARG A 353 36.93 35.88 -11.75
CA ARG A 353 37.67 36.48 -10.62
C ARG A 353 39.18 36.35 -10.79
N LYS A 354 39.69 35.17 -11.18
CA LYS A 354 41.13 34.97 -11.44
C LYS A 354 41.62 35.86 -12.58
N LYS A 355 40.87 35.98 -13.68
CA LYS A 355 41.21 36.85 -14.82
C LYS A 355 41.28 38.32 -14.39
N LYS A 356 40.33 38.80 -13.59
CA LYS A 356 40.32 40.16 -13.03
C LYS A 356 41.55 40.43 -12.16
N MET A 357 41.95 39.48 -11.31
CA MET A 357 43.14 39.64 -10.46
C MET A 357 44.45 39.67 -11.26
N LYS A 358 44.59 38.83 -12.29
CA LYS A 358 45.77 38.86 -13.18
C LYS A 358 45.91 40.21 -13.89
N LYS A 359 44.81 40.76 -14.42
CA LYS A 359 44.79 42.10 -15.03
C LYS A 359 45.24 43.18 -14.04
N LYS A 360 44.69 43.19 -12.82
CA LYS A 360 45.09 44.15 -11.76
C LYS A 360 46.60 44.10 -11.46
N LEU A 361 47.19 42.91 -11.42
CA LEU A 361 48.60 42.72 -11.12
C LEU A 361 49.51 43.29 -12.24
N GLN A 362 49.08 43.22 -13.50
CA GLN A 362 49.79 43.85 -14.61
C GLN A 362 49.73 45.39 -14.55
N TYR A 363 48.56 45.96 -14.25
CA TYR A 363 48.43 47.42 -14.08
C TYR A 363 49.27 47.97 -12.93
N ILE A 364 49.36 47.25 -11.81
CA ILE A 364 50.22 47.65 -10.66
C ILE A 364 51.70 47.65 -11.04
N LYS A 365 52.15 46.73 -11.90
CA LYS A 365 53.55 46.71 -12.36
C LYS A 365 53.88 47.92 -13.25
N LEU A 366 52.99 48.27 -14.17
CA LEU A 366 53.17 49.42 -15.07
C LEU A 366 53.18 50.77 -14.36
N LEU A 367 52.58 50.87 -13.17
CA LEU A 367 52.57 52.10 -12.37
C LEU A 367 53.80 52.26 -11.46
N LYS A 368 54.68 51.25 -11.39
CA LYS A 368 55.86 51.22 -10.51
C LYS A 368 57.18 51.44 -11.26
N GLU A 369 57.17 51.27 -12.57
CA GLU A 369 58.18 51.83 -13.49
C GLU A 369 57.80 53.28 -13.79
#